data_AF-A0A849F3V3-F1
#
_entry.id   AF-A0A849F3V3-F1
#
_cell.length_a   1.000
_cell.length_b   1.000
_cell.length_c   1.000
_cell.angle_alpha   90.00
_cell.angle_beta   90.00
_cell.angle_gamma   90.00
#
_symmetry.space_group_name_H-M   'P 1'
#
loop_
_entity.id
_entity.type
_entity.pdbx_description
1 polymer ?
#
loop_
_entity_poly.entity_id
_entity_poly.type
_entity_poly.pdbx_seq_one_letter_code
_entity_poly.pdbx_strand_id
1 'polypeptide(L)'
;MKRSFPYFVLLAFFTLTLGFSQQITCSVEDKKAYEDKIIEVDDLLEKDFGKTIVAVGKTFLGTPYVAKTLEIGEIETLVVNLQGLDCTTYVENVLAFSLLLREGKSDFDAFTNNLETIRYKNGKLDGYASRLHYFS
;
A
#
# COMPACT_ATOMS: atom_id res chain seq x y z
N MET A 1 -30.22 -56.01 -25.97
CA MET A 1 -29.29 -55.34 -25.02
C MET A 1 -28.94 -53.95 -25.56
N LYS A 2 -29.62 -52.90 -25.09
CA LYS A 2 -29.27 -51.50 -25.40
C LYS A 2 -28.71 -50.89 -24.11
N ARG A 3 -27.41 -50.62 -24.08
CA ARG A 3 -26.72 -49.93 -22.98
C ARG A 3 -26.82 -48.42 -23.24
N SER A 4 -27.62 -47.72 -22.45
CA SER A 4 -27.67 -46.26 -22.41
C SER A 4 -26.47 -45.74 -21.62
N PHE A 5 -25.67 -44.91 -22.28
CA PHE A 5 -24.49 -44.23 -21.73
C PHE A 5 -24.96 -43.00 -20.94
N PRO A 6 -24.62 -42.83 -19.64
CA PRO A 6 -25.03 -41.65 -18.92
C PRO A 6 -24.13 -40.46 -19.32
N TYR A 7 -24.77 -39.38 -19.74
CA TYR A 7 -24.12 -38.11 -20.02
C TYR A 7 -23.47 -37.57 -18.73
N PHE A 8 -22.14 -37.56 -18.68
CA PHE A 8 -21.37 -36.83 -17.68
C PHE A 8 -21.49 -35.33 -18.02
N VAL A 9 -22.45 -34.65 -17.40
CA VAL A 9 -22.55 -33.18 -17.46
C VAL A 9 -21.46 -32.62 -16.54
N LEU A 10 -20.34 -32.22 -17.12
CA LEU A 10 -19.25 -31.54 -16.43
C LEU A 10 -19.66 -30.08 -16.24
N LEU A 11 -20.27 -29.78 -15.08
CA LEU A 11 -20.64 -28.42 -14.70
C LEU A 11 -19.36 -27.66 -14.30
N ALA A 12 -18.79 -26.87 -15.22
CA ALA A 12 -17.67 -25.99 -14.91
C ALA A 12 -18.17 -24.84 -14.02
N PHE A 13 -17.89 -24.92 -12.72
CA PHE A 13 -18.06 -23.80 -11.79
C PHE A 13 -17.02 -22.73 -12.13
N PHE A 14 -17.42 -21.75 -12.94
CA PHE A 14 -16.65 -20.52 -13.12
C PHE A 14 -16.87 -19.68 -11.85
N THR A 15 -16.05 -19.88 -10.82
CA THR A 15 -16.05 -19.02 -9.64
C THR A 15 -15.60 -17.63 -10.09
N LEU A 16 -16.55 -16.72 -10.28
CA LEU A 16 -16.29 -15.31 -10.50
C LEU A 16 -15.67 -14.77 -9.21
N THR A 17 -14.34 -14.76 -9.11
CA THR A 17 -13.65 -14.04 -8.06
C THR A 17 -13.88 -12.55 -8.32
N LEU A 18 -14.84 -11.95 -7.60
CA LEU A 18 -14.97 -10.50 -7.50
C LEU A 18 -13.70 -9.98 -6.82
N GLY A 19 -12.70 -9.61 -7.62
CA GLY A 19 -11.55 -8.87 -7.13
C GLY A 19 -12.03 -7.48 -6.72
N PHE A 20 -11.98 -7.17 -5.43
CA PHE A 20 -12.08 -5.79 -4.98
C PHE A 20 -10.83 -5.06 -5.48
N SER A 21 -11.01 -4.09 -6.37
CA SER A 21 -9.93 -3.17 -6.72
C SER A 21 -9.68 -2.24 -5.53
N GLN A 22 -8.41 -2.08 -5.18
CA GLN A 22 -7.98 -1.15 -4.15
C GLN A 22 -8.35 0.28 -4.57
N GLN A 23 -9.20 0.96 -3.80
CA GLN A 23 -9.56 2.34 -4.10
C GLN A 23 -8.43 3.26 -3.62
N ILE A 24 -7.55 3.63 -4.54
CA ILE A 24 -6.38 4.48 -4.27
C ILE A 24 -6.71 5.93 -4.67
N THR A 25 -6.43 6.86 -3.77
CA THR A 25 -6.43 8.30 -4.06
C THR A 25 -4.98 8.77 -4.12
N CYS A 26 -4.50 9.14 -5.30
CA CYS A 26 -3.14 9.59 -5.54
C CYS A 26 -3.16 10.70 -6.60
N SER A 27 -2.58 11.86 -6.31
CA SER A 27 -2.42 12.93 -7.29
C SER A 27 -1.31 12.62 -8.29
N VAL A 28 -1.23 13.38 -9.38
CA VAL A 28 -0.12 13.24 -10.35
C VAL A 28 1.21 13.63 -9.69
N GLU A 29 1.18 14.64 -8.83
CA GLU A 29 2.32 15.15 -8.08
C GLU A 29 2.81 14.12 -7.05
N ASP A 30 1.90 13.42 -6.37
CA ASP A 30 2.24 12.35 -5.43
C ASP A 30 2.79 11.12 -6.14
N LYS A 31 2.23 10.79 -7.32
CA LYS A 31 2.76 9.71 -8.15
C LYS A 31 4.19 10.01 -8.61
N LYS A 32 4.44 11.25 -9.02
CA LYS A 32 5.79 11.70 -9.37
C LYS A 32 6.73 11.69 -8.17
N ALA A 33 6.28 12.19 -7.01
CA ALA A 33 7.07 12.19 -5.79
C ALA A 33 7.43 10.76 -5.35
N TYR A 34 6.56 9.78 -5.59
CA TYR A 34 6.86 8.36 -5.40
C TYR A 34 8.01 7.91 -6.32
N GLU A 35 7.92 8.21 -7.62
CA GLU A 35 8.96 7.83 -8.60
C GLU A 35 10.32 8.44 -8.23
N ASP A 36 10.33 9.73 -7.88
CA ASP A 36 11.53 10.42 -7.43
C ASP A 36 12.06 9.81 -6.11
N LYS A 37 11.18 9.45 -5.18
CA LYS A 37 11.55 8.84 -3.90
C LYS A 37 12.15 7.44 -4.08
N ILE A 38 11.64 6.63 -5.00
CA ILE A 38 12.21 5.30 -5.30
C ILE A 38 13.66 5.43 -5.75
N ILE A 39 13.96 6.39 -6.61
CA ILE A 39 15.32 6.66 -7.06
C ILE A 39 16.21 7.12 -5.90
N GLU A 40 15.68 7.99 -5.03
CA GLU A 40 16.42 8.50 -3.87
C GLU A 40 16.78 7.40 -2.85
N VAL A 41 15.94 6.37 -2.71
CA VAL A 41 16.11 5.33 -1.69
C VAL A 41 16.76 4.03 -2.18
N ASP A 42 16.96 3.85 -3.49
CA ASP A 42 17.35 2.57 -4.14
C ASP A 42 18.54 1.86 -3.47
N ASP A 43 19.56 2.62 -3.09
CA ASP A 43 20.80 2.11 -2.50
C ASP A 43 20.86 2.16 -0.96
N LEU A 44 19.73 2.42 -0.29
CA LEU A 44 19.70 2.58 1.17
C LEU A 44 19.46 1.26 1.95
N LEU A 45 19.39 0.12 1.25
CA LEU A 45 19.21 -1.17 1.91
C LEU A 45 20.47 -1.58 2.69
N GLU A 46 20.34 -1.66 4.01
CA GLU A 46 21.39 -2.09 4.92
C GLU A 46 21.17 -3.54 5.39
N LYS A 47 22.25 -4.18 5.87
CA LYS A 47 22.17 -5.52 6.49
C LYS A 47 21.30 -5.54 7.75
N ASP A 48 21.31 -4.43 8.50
CA ASP A 48 20.43 -4.21 9.64
C ASP A 48 19.24 -3.37 9.17
N PHE A 49 18.06 -3.98 9.16
CA PHE A 49 16.85 -3.33 8.68
C PHE A 49 16.47 -2.06 9.47
N GLY A 50 16.84 -1.98 10.76
CA GLY A 50 16.66 -0.76 11.53
C GLY A 50 17.46 0.42 10.97
N LYS A 51 18.65 0.15 10.42
CA LYS A 51 19.45 1.18 9.74
C LYS A 51 18.85 1.58 8.39
N THR A 52 18.26 0.65 7.64
CA THR A 52 17.47 0.96 6.43
C THR A 52 16.34 1.94 6.77
N ILE A 53 15.55 1.65 7.81
CA ILE A 53 14.45 2.52 8.26
C ILE A 53 14.97 3.92 8.61
N VAL A 54 16.09 4.01 9.34
CA VAL A 54 16.70 5.31 9.69
C VAL A 54 17.19 6.06 8.45
N ALA A 55 17.82 5.37 7.48
CA ALA A 55 18.32 5.97 6.25
C ALA A 55 17.16 6.51 5.40
N VAL A 56 16.14 5.69 5.16
CA VAL A 56 14.91 6.10 4.46
C VAL A 56 14.24 7.27 5.19
N GLY A 57 14.11 7.22 6.52
CA GLY A 57 13.51 8.29 7.31
C GLY A 57 14.21 9.64 7.13
N LYS A 58 15.53 9.66 7.02
CA LYS A 58 16.30 10.90 6.77
C LYS A 58 15.99 11.55 5.43
N THR A 59 15.51 10.80 4.44
CA THR A 59 15.14 11.36 3.12
C THR A 59 13.86 12.21 3.15
N PHE A 60 13.09 12.15 4.24
CA PHE A 60 11.91 12.99 4.45
C PHE A 60 12.23 14.28 5.24
N LEU A 61 13.50 14.54 5.56
CA LEU A 61 13.89 15.80 6.19
C LEU A 61 13.55 16.97 5.27
N GLY A 62 12.79 17.93 5.79
CA GLY A 62 12.31 19.08 5.02
C GLY A 62 10.92 18.86 4.38
N THR A 63 10.35 17.65 4.43
CA THR A 63 8.95 17.45 4.03
C THR A 63 8.03 18.30 4.92
N PRO A 64 7.12 19.10 4.34
CA PRO A 64 6.19 19.92 5.12
C PRO A 64 5.32 19.12 6.07
N TYR A 65 5.05 19.68 7.25
CA TYR A 65 4.07 19.12 8.16
C TYR A 65 2.65 19.53 7.72
N VAL A 66 1.79 18.55 7.45
CA VAL A 66 0.38 18.81 7.08
C VAL A 66 -0.51 17.80 7.80
N ALA A 67 -1.44 18.29 8.61
CA ALA A 67 -2.39 17.45 9.33
C ALA A 67 -3.60 17.08 8.45
N LYS A 68 -4.25 15.95 8.76
CA LYS A 68 -5.51 15.50 8.13
C LYS A 68 -5.41 15.26 6.62
N THR A 69 -4.24 14.90 6.13
CA THR A 69 -4.01 14.63 4.70
C THR A 69 -4.76 13.40 4.18
N LEU A 70 -5.20 12.52 5.08
CA LEU A 70 -5.97 11.33 4.72
C LEU A 70 -7.48 11.58 4.68
N GLU A 71 -7.96 12.74 5.15
CA GLU A 71 -9.41 13.04 5.23
C GLU A 71 -9.89 13.66 3.91
N ILE A 72 -9.89 12.86 2.85
CA ILE A 72 -10.27 13.29 1.49
C ILE A 72 -11.64 12.69 1.12
N GLY A 73 -12.65 13.56 1.04
CA GLY A 73 -14.01 13.16 0.67
C GLY A 73 -14.73 12.36 1.74
N GLU A 74 -15.83 11.70 1.35
CA GLU A 74 -16.71 10.97 2.28
C GLU A 74 -16.43 9.46 2.35
N ILE A 75 -15.72 8.92 1.35
CA ILE A 75 -15.42 7.49 1.23
C ILE A 75 -13.95 7.27 1.56
N GLU A 76 -13.67 6.35 2.48
CA GLU A 76 -12.30 5.97 2.82
C GLU A 76 -11.60 5.38 1.59
N THR A 77 -10.38 5.86 1.32
CA THR A 77 -9.53 5.38 0.23
C THR A 77 -8.10 5.26 0.73
N LEU A 78 -7.27 4.44 0.07
CA LEU A 78 -5.84 4.46 0.31
C LEU A 78 -5.27 5.76 -0.28
N VAL A 79 -5.18 6.80 0.56
CA VAL A 79 -4.57 8.07 0.18
C VAL A 79 -3.05 7.94 0.18
N VAL A 80 -2.43 8.18 -0.98
CA VAL A 80 -0.99 8.38 -1.12
C VAL A 80 -0.74 9.87 -1.24
N ASN A 81 -0.15 10.46 -0.20
CA ASN A 81 0.27 11.86 -0.19
C ASN A 81 1.73 11.93 0.28
N LEU A 82 2.58 12.52 -0.55
CA LEU A 82 4.01 12.71 -0.29
C LEU A 82 4.40 14.20 -0.31
N GLN A 83 3.45 15.12 -0.56
CA GLN A 83 3.70 16.57 -0.52
C GLN A 83 3.77 17.15 0.89
N GLY A 84 3.22 16.43 1.88
CA GLY A 84 3.25 16.84 3.27
C GLY A 84 2.72 15.73 4.17
N LEU A 85 3.31 15.59 5.35
CA LEU A 85 3.05 14.44 6.24
C LEU A 85 2.79 14.92 7.66
N ASP A 86 1.96 14.19 8.38
CA ASP A 86 1.92 14.26 9.83
C ASP A 86 2.85 13.19 10.46
N CYS A 87 2.84 13.08 11.78
CA CYS A 87 3.70 12.12 12.48
C CYS A 87 3.39 10.66 12.15
N THR A 88 2.12 10.31 11.93
CA THR A 88 1.69 8.93 11.64
C THR A 88 2.04 8.58 10.21
N THR A 89 1.58 9.39 9.26
CA THR A 89 1.82 9.19 7.83
C THR A 89 3.30 9.23 7.49
N TYR A 90 4.13 10.00 8.22
CA TYR A 90 5.59 9.90 8.11
C TYR A 90 6.10 8.50 8.43
N VAL A 91 5.75 7.93 9.59
CA VAL A 91 6.22 6.59 10.00
C VAL A 91 5.72 5.52 9.04
N GLU A 92 4.46 5.60 8.61
CA GLU A 92 3.87 4.65 7.65
C GLU A 92 4.62 4.66 6.32
N ASN A 93 4.87 5.84 5.74
CA ASN A 93 5.59 5.95 4.47
C ASN A 93 7.03 5.49 4.59
N VAL A 94 7.74 5.88 5.65
CA VAL A 94 9.13 5.41 5.90
C VAL A 94 9.18 3.89 5.96
N LEU A 95 8.23 3.27 6.67
CA LEU A 95 8.15 1.82 6.76
C LEU A 95 7.81 1.21 5.39
N ALA A 96 6.83 1.75 4.65
CA ALA A 96 6.45 1.24 3.33
C ALA A 96 7.61 1.25 2.32
N PHE A 97 8.37 2.35 2.24
CA PHE A 97 9.57 2.42 1.38
C PHE A 97 10.67 1.49 1.85
N SER A 98 10.87 1.36 3.16
CA SER A 98 11.87 0.41 3.71
C SER A 98 11.51 -1.04 3.36
N LEU A 99 10.23 -1.40 3.41
CA LEU A 99 9.75 -2.72 3.03
C LEU A 99 9.99 -3.03 1.55
N LEU A 100 9.76 -2.05 0.66
CA LEU A 100 10.08 -2.20 -0.77
C LEU A 100 11.55 -2.57 -1.01
N LEU A 101 12.46 -1.85 -0.36
CA LEU A 101 13.89 -2.15 -0.44
C LEU A 101 14.20 -3.58 0.04
N ARG A 102 13.62 -3.98 1.17
CA ARG A 102 13.79 -5.33 1.72
C ARG A 102 13.21 -6.43 0.81
N GLU A 103 12.15 -6.12 0.09
CA GLU A 103 11.51 -7.02 -0.88
C GLU A 103 12.21 -7.03 -2.25
N GLY A 104 13.13 -6.10 -2.50
CA GLY A 104 13.75 -5.91 -3.81
C GLY A 104 12.75 -5.46 -4.88
N LYS A 105 11.75 -4.66 -4.48
CA LYS A 105 10.70 -4.15 -5.37
C LYS A 105 10.75 -2.63 -5.46
N SER A 106 10.27 -2.10 -6.58
CA SER A 106 10.20 -0.66 -6.87
C SER A 106 8.90 -0.26 -7.57
N ASP A 107 8.00 -1.21 -7.80
CA ASP A 107 6.71 -0.94 -8.43
C ASP A 107 5.71 -0.34 -7.43
N PHE A 108 4.84 0.53 -7.96
CA PHE A 108 3.90 1.29 -7.15
C PHE A 108 2.83 0.42 -6.49
N ASP A 109 2.48 -0.70 -7.10
CA ASP A 109 1.48 -1.61 -6.52
C ASP A 109 2.06 -2.28 -5.26
N ALA A 110 3.34 -2.67 -5.27
CA ALA A 110 4.02 -3.14 -4.07
C ALA A 110 4.06 -2.07 -2.96
N PHE A 111 4.26 -0.80 -3.34
CA PHE A 111 4.23 0.31 -2.39
C PHE A 111 2.86 0.45 -1.73
N THR A 112 1.79 0.49 -2.54
CA THR A 112 0.42 0.67 -2.04
C THR A 112 -0.06 -0.54 -1.25
N ASN A 113 0.37 -1.75 -1.61
CA ASN A 113 0.10 -2.96 -0.83
C ASN A 113 0.77 -2.91 0.56
N ASN A 114 2.02 -2.47 0.63
CA ASN A 114 2.71 -2.27 1.90
C ASN A 114 2.05 -1.18 2.74
N LEU A 115 1.69 -0.05 2.12
CA LEU A 115 1.01 1.05 2.82
C LEU A 115 -0.36 0.62 3.35
N GLU A 116 -1.15 -0.12 2.57
CA GLU A 116 -2.45 -0.65 3.05
C GLU A 116 -2.26 -1.63 4.21
N THR A 117 -1.27 -2.52 4.10
CA THR A 117 -0.92 -3.49 5.14
C THR A 117 -0.58 -2.82 6.46
N ILE A 118 0.13 -1.70 6.41
CA ILE A 118 0.51 -0.91 7.58
C ILE A 118 -0.69 -0.16 8.15
N ARG A 119 -1.46 0.52 7.29
CA ARG A 119 -2.44 1.53 7.70
C ARG A 119 -3.77 0.95 8.15
N TYR A 120 -4.16 -0.22 7.62
CA TYR A 120 -5.47 -0.80 7.86
C TYR A 120 -5.41 -2.14 8.58
N LYS A 121 -6.42 -2.40 9.41
CA LYS A 121 -6.57 -3.64 10.16
C LYS A 121 -6.56 -4.84 9.22
N ASN A 122 -5.70 -5.81 9.51
CA ASN A 122 -5.47 -7.00 8.68
C ASN A 122 -5.03 -6.68 7.24
N GLY A 123 -4.47 -5.49 7.00
CA GLY A 123 -4.08 -5.01 5.69
C GLY A 123 -5.23 -4.90 4.70
N LYS A 124 -6.43 -4.55 5.19
CA LYS A 124 -7.62 -4.43 4.35
C LYS A 124 -8.38 -3.14 4.63
N LEU A 125 -8.48 -2.29 3.63
CA LEU A 125 -9.38 -1.15 3.62
C LEU A 125 -10.84 -1.66 3.61
N ASP A 126 -11.59 -1.28 4.64
CA ASP A 126 -12.99 -1.63 4.85
C ASP A 126 -13.69 -0.48 5.59
N GLY A 127 -13.67 0.69 4.94
CA GLY A 127 -14.18 1.95 5.49
C GLY A 127 -13.27 2.57 6.56
N TYR A 128 -13.67 3.77 7.00
CA TYR A 128 -12.89 4.59 7.93
C TYR A 128 -12.47 3.86 9.22
N ALA A 129 -13.34 3.02 9.76
CA ALA A 129 -13.07 2.30 11.01
C ALA A 129 -12.05 1.15 10.86
N SER A 130 -11.70 0.74 9.63
CA SER A 130 -10.63 -0.23 9.43
C SER A 130 -9.24 0.40 9.49
N ARG A 131 -9.12 1.72 9.32
CA ARG A 131 -7.86 2.45 9.51
C ARG A 131 -7.43 2.39 10.98
N LEU A 132 -6.14 2.16 11.21
CA LEU A 132 -5.58 2.05 12.56
C LEU A 132 -5.36 3.44 13.18
N HIS A 133 -6.43 4.03 13.70
CA HIS A 133 -6.41 5.37 14.32
C HIS A 133 -5.68 5.44 15.66
N TYR A 134 -5.50 4.29 16.32
CA TYR A 134 -4.85 4.18 17.63
C TYR A 134 -3.58 3.34 17.50
N PHE A 135 -2.48 3.82 18.07
CA PHE A 135 -1.17 3.17 18.02
C PHE A 135 -1.01 1.94 18.93
N SER A 136 -2.01 1.66 19.78
CA SER A 136 -1.97 0.65 20.85
C SER A 136 -2.72 -0.63 20.48
#